data_AF-A0A015JNH7-F1
#
_entry.id   AF-A0A015JNH7-F1
#
_cell.length_a   1.000
_cell.length_b   1.000
_cell.length_c   1.000
_cell.angle_alpha   90.00
_cell.angle_beta   90.00
_cell.angle_gamma   90.00
#
_symmetry.space_group_name_H-M   'P 1'
#
loop_
_entity.id
_entity.type
_entity.pdbx_description
1 polymer ?
#
loop_
_entity_poly.entity_id
_entity_poly.type
_entity_poly.pdbx_seq_one_letter_code
_entity_poly.pdbx_strand_id
1 'polypeptide(L)'
;MNLVRWTELLRLPYFNPIRHCVVDPVHNLFLGIASWIVKRLWIDGGKISKDDFKIMEKRAEAIKLPADMGRIPNKISTGEGFFGFTADQWKTFILVYSTPIMWDLLSVNDREILGNFVRACSLLVCRIINTNKINEAHNRLLKIGQLIEEHYGENLITPNIHLSLHIAECCRDYGPIYSFWCYSFEQMNGILGKYFNNECLGF
;
A
#
# COMPACT_ATOMS: atom_id res chain seq x y z
N MET A 1 -9.17 -30.50 -2.76
CA MET A 1 -8.20 -30.31 -3.86
C MET A 1 -6.95 -29.72 -3.23
N ASN A 2 -5.98 -30.57 -2.85
CA ASN A 2 -4.82 -30.15 -2.05
C ASN A 2 -3.64 -29.82 -2.97
N LEU A 3 -3.58 -28.57 -3.45
CA LEU A 3 -2.43 -28.06 -4.19
C LEU A 3 -1.45 -27.35 -3.25
N VAL A 4 -0.95 -28.05 -2.22
CA VAL A 4 0.14 -27.53 -1.40
C VAL A 4 1.45 -27.99 -2.02
N ARG A 5 2.15 -27.08 -2.70
CA ARG A 5 3.53 -27.32 -3.16
C ARG A 5 4.46 -27.24 -1.95
N TRP A 6 5.00 -28.39 -1.55
CA TRP A 6 6.02 -28.48 -0.51
C TRP A 6 7.35 -27.94 -1.02
N THR A 7 8.01 -27.08 -0.23
CA THR A 7 9.37 -26.61 -0.49
C THR A 7 10.35 -27.35 0.41
N GLU A 8 11.53 -27.71 -0.10
CA GLU A 8 12.60 -28.33 0.71
C GLU A 8 13.03 -27.45 1.89
N LEU A 9 12.76 -26.13 1.84
CA LEU A 9 12.99 -25.23 2.95
C LEU A 9 12.20 -25.63 4.21
N LEU A 10 11.03 -26.26 4.08
CA LEU A 10 10.24 -26.73 5.22
C LEU A 10 10.89 -27.91 5.97
N ARG A 11 11.92 -28.54 5.40
CA ARG A 11 12.69 -29.60 6.07
C ARG A 11 13.79 -29.05 6.97
N LEU A 12 14.11 -27.76 6.84
CA LEU A 12 15.13 -27.11 7.65
C LEU A 12 14.53 -26.81 9.04
N PRO A 13 15.05 -27.41 10.12
CA PRO A 13 14.46 -27.25 11.47
C PRO A 13 14.54 -25.81 11.99
N TYR A 14 15.37 -24.97 11.37
CA TYR A 14 15.52 -23.55 11.69
C TYR A 14 14.69 -22.63 10.78
N PHE A 15 14.00 -23.13 9.75
CA PHE A 15 13.23 -22.30 8.85
C PHE A 15 11.75 -22.25 9.28
N ASN A 16 11.29 -21.07 9.67
CA ASN A 16 9.88 -20.82 9.96
C ASN A 16 9.28 -19.98 8.81
N PRO A 17 8.41 -20.55 7.95
CA PRO A 17 7.87 -19.83 6.80
C PRO A 17 6.98 -18.63 7.19
N ILE A 18 6.46 -18.59 8.41
CA ILE A 18 5.65 -17.45 8.89
C ILE A 18 6.56 -16.29 9.29
N ARG A 19 7.67 -16.58 9.96
CA ARG A 19 8.59 -15.54 10.46
C ARG A 19 9.67 -15.14 9.46
N HIS A 20 10.08 -16.07 8.59
CA HIS A 20 11.22 -15.88 7.68
C HIS A 20 10.80 -15.55 6.24
N CYS A 21 9.50 -15.45 5.96
CA CYS A 21 8.99 -14.86 4.73
C CYS A 21 8.50 -13.44 5.02
N VAL A 22 9.43 -12.48 4.89
CA VAL A 22 9.15 -11.06 5.14
C VAL A 22 8.09 -10.56 4.16
N VAL A 23 7.06 -9.92 4.70
CA VAL A 23 6.07 -9.21 3.88
C VAL A 23 6.70 -7.91 3.40
N ASP A 24 6.86 -7.74 2.09
CA ASP A 24 7.32 -6.46 1.56
C ASP A 24 6.23 -5.39 1.75
N PRO A 25 6.48 -4.37 2.58
CA PRO A 25 5.47 -3.37 2.91
C PRO A 25 5.20 -2.42 1.75
N VAL A 26 6.09 -2.29 0.77
CA VAL A 26 5.89 -1.41 -0.40
C VAL A 26 4.77 -1.95 -1.27
N HIS A 27 4.91 -3.20 -1.69
CA HIS A 27 3.90 -3.86 -2.50
C HIS A 27 2.66 -4.21 -1.69
N ASN A 28 2.80 -4.58 -0.41
CA ASN A 28 1.63 -4.93 0.40
C ASN A 28 0.78 -3.71 0.77
N LEU A 29 1.37 -2.67 1.38
CA LEU A 29 0.60 -1.52 1.87
C LEU A 29 0.20 -0.59 0.72
N PHE A 30 1.13 -0.18 -0.13
CA PHE A 30 0.86 0.88 -1.11
C PHE A 30 0.31 0.34 -2.42
N LEU A 31 1.02 -0.56 -3.10
CA LEU A 31 0.51 -1.11 -4.35
C LEU A 31 -0.68 -2.06 -4.14
N GLY A 32 -0.71 -2.74 -2.99
CA GLY A 32 -1.74 -3.68 -2.59
C GLY A 32 -2.93 -2.99 -1.93
N ILE A 33 -2.85 -2.71 -0.63
CA ILE A 33 -3.98 -2.23 0.17
C ILE A 33 -4.45 -0.85 -0.27
N ALA A 34 -3.57 0.14 -0.43
CA ALA A 34 -3.97 1.49 -0.79
C ALA A 34 -4.68 1.55 -2.14
N SER A 35 -4.05 0.96 -3.17
CA SER A 35 -4.63 0.84 -4.50
C SER A 35 -5.97 0.12 -4.46
N TRP A 36 -6.06 -0.98 -3.70
CA TRP A 36 -7.28 -1.77 -3.59
C TRP A 36 -8.41 -1.01 -2.87
N ILE A 37 -8.17 -0.36 -1.73
CA ILE A 37 -9.18 0.43 -1.01
C ILE A 37 -9.73 1.52 -1.95
N VAL A 38 -8.85 2.32 -2.54
CA VAL A 38 -9.27 3.47 -3.36
C VAL A 38 -9.99 3.02 -4.62
N LYS A 39 -9.44 2.05 -5.35
CA LYS A 39 -10.03 1.61 -6.63
C LYS A 39 -11.23 0.70 -6.43
N ARG A 40 -11.11 -0.35 -5.62
CA ARG A 40 -12.16 -1.38 -5.51
C ARG A 40 -13.28 -0.97 -4.56
N LEU A 41 -12.96 -0.42 -3.39
CA LEU A 41 -14.01 -0.07 -2.43
C LEU A 41 -14.68 1.25 -2.79
N TRP A 42 -13.90 2.27 -3.13
CA TRP A 42 -14.45 3.62 -3.27
C TRP A 42 -14.83 4.00 -4.69
N ILE A 43 -14.01 3.68 -5.69
CA ILE A 43 -14.31 4.02 -7.09
C ILE A 43 -15.28 3.01 -7.70
N ASP A 44 -14.89 1.73 -7.79
CA ASP A 44 -15.73 0.67 -8.35
C ASP A 44 -17.01 0.45 -7.53
N GLY A 45 -16.94 0.66 -6.20
CA GLY A 45 -18.08 0.62 -5.29
C GLY A 45 -18.98 1.86 -5.35
N GLY A 46 -18.70 2.82 -6.24
CA GLY A 46 -19.56 3.98 -6.49
C GLY A 46 -19.62 5.00 -5.35
N LYS A 47 -18.66 5.00 -4.42
CA LYS A 47 -18.57 5.98 -3.32
C LYS A 47 -17.99 7.31 -3.81
N ILE A 48 -17.21 7.29 -4.87
CA ILE A 48 -16.61 8.46 -5.51
C ILE A 48 -17.15 8.57 -6.94
N SER A 49 -17.85 9.67 -7.21
CA SER A 49 -18.46 9.97 -8.50
C SER A 49 -17.50 10.69 -9.47
N LYS A 50 -17.94 10.86 -10.72
CA LYS A 50 -17.20 11.65 -11.72
C LYS A 50 -17.00 13.12 -11.33
N ASP A 51 -17.95 13.71 -10.62
CA ASP A 51 -17.83 15.10 -10.15
C ASP A 51 -16.92 15.22 -8.94
N ASP A 52 -16.87 14.19 -8.09
CA ASP A 52 -15.93 14.10 -6.97
C ASP A 52 -14.48 14.11 -7.46
N PHE A 53 -14.17 13.46 -8.59
CA PHE A 53 -12.82 13.53 -9.18
C PHE A 53 -12.39 14.96 -9.54
N LYS A 54 -13.33 15.82 -9.99
CA LYS A 54 -13.02 17.24 -10.27
C LYS A 54 -12.72 17.99 -8.98
N ILE A 55 -13.45 17.70 -7.91
CA ILE A 55 -13.22 18.28 -6.57
C ILE A 55 -11.85 17.84 -6.05
N MET A 56 -11.55 16.54 -6.15
CA MET A 56 -10.26 15.97 -5.74
C MET A 56 -9.09 16.59 -6.49
N GLU A 57 -9.21 16.78 -7.81
CA GLU A 57 -8.17 17.42 -8.63
C GLU A 57 -7.93 18.87 -8.20
N LYS A 58 -9.00 19.66 -8.07
CA LYS A 58 -8.90 21.06 -7.61
C LYS A 58 -8.23 21.18 -6.24
N ARG A 59 -8.52 20.24 -5.32
CA ARG A 59 -7.89 20.22 -3.99
C ARG A 59 -6.43 19.79 -4.06
N ALA A 60 -6.09 18.83 -4.91
CA ALA A 60 -4.72 18.40 -5.12
C ALA A 60 -3.83 19.53 -5.67
N GLU A 61 -4.35 20.33 -6.62
CA GLU A 61 -3.65 21.49 -7.18
C GLU A 61 -3.39 22.61 -6.14
N ALA A 62 -4.26 22.73 -5.13
CA ALA A 62 -4.09 23.70 -4.05
C ALA A 62 -2.99 23.30 -3.04
N ILE A 63 -2.60 22.02 -3.00
CA ILE A 63 -1.56 21.52 -2.10
C ILE A 63 -0.19 21.79 -2.70
N LYS A 64 0.56 22.70 -2.08
CA LYS A 64 1.95 22.99 -2.44
C LYS A 64 2.89 22.03 -1.72
N LEU A 65 3.50 21.12 -2.47
CA LEU A 65 4.56 20.26 -1.94
C LEU A 65 5.94 20.90 -2.09
N PRO A 66 6.89 20.60 -1.19
CA PRO A 66 8.29 20.87 -1.46
C PRO A 66 8.79 19.96 -2.60
N ALA A 67 9.78 20.45 -3.34
CA ALA A 67 10.22 19.85 -4.61
C ALA A 67 10.77 18.41 -4.49
N ASP A 68 11.09 17.97 -3.28
CA ASP A 68 11.67 16.67 -2.93
C ASP A 68 10.64 15.55 -2.75
N MET A 69 9.35 15.86 -2.53
CA MET A 69 8.30 14.86 -2.29
C MET A 69 7.68 14.27 -3.58
N GLY A 70 8.25 14.56 -4.74
CA GLY A 70 7.75 14.09 -6.04
C GLY A 70 6.45 14.78 -6.47
N ARG A 71 6.07 14.58 -7.75
CA ARG A 71 4.79 15.06 -8.29
C ARG A 71 3.75 13.95 -8.18
N ILE A 72 2.59 14.24 -7.60
CA ILE A 72 1.39 13.48 -7.95
C ILE A 72 1.04 13.80 -9.41
N PRO A 73 0.63 12.82 -10.23
CA PRO A 73 0.18 13.10 -11.58
C PRO A 73 -0.97 14.11 -11.54
N ASN A 74 -0.77 15.24 -12.23
CA ASN A 74 -1.87 15.99 -12.81
C ASN A 74 -2.67 14.99 -13.65
N LYS A 75 -4.02 14.96 -13.54
CA LYS A 75 -4.98 14.04 -14.20
C LYS A 75 -5.77 13.07 -13.30
N ILE A 76 -6.12 13.46 -12.08
CA ILE A 76 -7.09 12.68 -11.26
C ILE A 76 -8.46 12.59 -11.99
N SER A 77 -8.81 13.59 -12.80
CA SER A 77 -10.12 13.70 -13.47
C SER A 77 -10.21 13.10 -14.88
N THR A 78 -9.08 12.89 -15.58
CA THR A 78 -9.10 12.54 -17.02
C THR A 78 -9.08 11.04 -17.24
N GLY A 79 -10.20 10.37 -16.95
CA GLY A 79 -10.58 9.04 -17.47
C GLY A 79 -9.74 7.83 -17.06
N GLU A 80 -8.44 8.00 -16.78
CA GLU A 80 -7.49 6.98 -16.32
C GLU A 80 -7.33 7.02 -14.79
N GLY A 81 -7.69 8.12 -14.13
CA GLY A 81 -7.74 8.24 -12.67
C GLY A 81 -6.44 7.81 -11.97
N PHE A 82 -6.51 6.76 -11.15
CA PHE A 82 -5.37 6.19 -10.42
C PHE A 82 -4.65 5.05 -11.17
N PHE A 83 -4.92 4.87 -12.47
CA PHE A 83 -4.29 3.82 -13.26
C PHE A 83 -2.77 4.04 -13.37
N GLY A 84 -1.99 2.98 -13.26
CA GLY A 84 -0.53 3.04 -13.37
C GLY A 84 0.24 3.70 -12.22
N PHE A 85 -0.40 4.09 -11.10
CA PHE A 85 0.30 4.63 -9.94
C PHE A 85 1.36 3.65 -9.43
N THR A 86 2.60 4.12 -9.29
CA THR A 86 3.70 3.39 -8.65
C THR A 86 3.49 3.31 -7.13
N ALA A 87 4.22 2.43 -6.46
CA ALA A 87 4.12 2.32 -5.00
C ALA A 87 4.48 3.63 -4.28
N ASP A 88 5.46 4.39 -4.79
CA ASP A 88 5.84 5.69 -4.20
C ASP A 88 4.75 6.74 -4.40
N GLN A 89 4.09 6.75 -5.56
CA GLN A 89 2.94 7.61 -5.80
C GLN A 89 1.77 7.26 -4.88
N TRP A 90 1.50 5.96 -4.66
CA TRP A 90 0.49 5.51 -3.68
C TRP A 90 0.84 5.91 -2.25
N LYS A 91 2.11 5.77 -1.86
CA LYS A 91 2.61 6.20 -0.55
C LYS A 91 2.39 7.70 -0.34
N THR A 92 2.82 8.52 -1.29
CA THR A 92 2.62 9.98 -1.24
C THR A 92 1.14 10.34 -1.24
N PHE A 93 0.35 9.68 -2.07
CA PHE A 93 -1.10 9.86 -2.11
C PHE A 93 -1.74 9.58 -0.74
N ILE A 94 -1.48 8.42 -0.15
CA ILE A 94 -2.05 8.04 1.15
C ILE A 94 -1.59 8.96 2.26
N LEU A 95 -0.28 9.24 2.37
CA LEU A 95 0.25 9.98 3.50
C LEU A 95 -0.05 11.49 3.44
N VAL A 96 -0.17 12.06 2.24
CA VAL A 96 -0.24 13.53 2.08
C VAL A 96 -1.58 14.00 1.52
N TYR A 97 -2.13 13.32 0.53
CA TYR A 97 -3.29 13.82 -0.22
C TYR A 97 -4.61 13.23 0.24
N SER A 98 -4.66 11.93 0.51
CA SER A 98 -5.90 11.18 0.70
C SER A 98 -6.86 11.84 1.70
N THR A 99 -6.34 12.29 2.84
CA THR A 99 -7.12 12.99 3.87
C THR A 99 -7.64 14.33 3.36
N PRO A 100 -6.81 15.33 3.01
CA PRO A 100 -7.32 16.63 2.59
C PRO A 100 -8.18 16.61 1.33
N ILE A 101 -7.96 15.65 0.42
CA ILE A 101 -8.68 15.62 -0.86
C ILE A 101 -9.98 14.78 -0.82
N MET A 102 -10.07 13.74 0.02
CA MET A 102 -11.21 12.81 0.04
C MET A 102 -12.07 12.86 1.31
N TRP A 103 -11.61 13.48 2.41
CA TRP A 103 -12.24 13.31 3.73
C TRP A 103 -13.75 13.53 3.73
N ASP A 104 -14.23 14.67 3.25
CA ASP A 104 -15.65 15.01 3.23
C ASP A 104 -16.47 14.33 2.13
N LEU A 105 -15.81 13.71 1.14
CA LEU A 105 -16.45 12.93 0.06
C LEU A 105 -16.81 11.52 0.51
N LEU A 106 -16.16 11.02 1.55
CA LEU A 106 -16.36 9.68 2.09
C LEU A 106 -17.42 9.65 3.19
N SER A 107 -18.07 8.49 3.36
CA SER A 107 -18.97 8.23 4.48
C SER A 107 -18.20 8.17 5.81
N VAL A 108 -18.90 8.20 6.95
CA VAL A 108 -18.25 8.11 8.28
C VAL A 108 -17.40 6.84 8.41
N ASN A 109 -17.93 5.70 7.96
CA ASN A 109 -17.26 4.41 8.01
C ASN A 109 -16.02 4.39 7.11
N ASP A 110 -16.11 4.97 5.92
CA ASP A 110 -14.99 5.06 4.97
C ASP A 110 -13.89 6.01 5.44
N ARG A 111 -14.25 7.11 6.12
CA ARG A 111 -13.28 8.00 6.80
C ARG A 111 -12.56 7.27 7.92
N GLU A 112 -13.24 6.38 8.64
CA GLU A 112 -12.61 5.57 9.68
C GLU A 112 -11.61 4.58 9.09
N ILE A 113 -11.94 3.91 7.97
CA ILE A 113 -11.01 3.06 7.22
C ILE A 113 -9.79 3.88 6.78
N LEU A 114 -10.02 5.03 6.13
CA LEU A 114 -8.96 5.90 5.65
C LEU A 114 -8.06 6.37 6.80
N GLY A 115 -8.66 6.88 7.89
CA GLY A 115 -7.93 7.43 9.03
C GLY A 115 -7.07 6.37 9.73
N ASN A 116 -7.59 5.17 9.94
CA ASN A 116 -6.81 4.07 10.50
C ASN A 116 -5.67 3.67 9.56
N PHE A 117 -5.92 3.58 8.25
CA PHE A 117 -4.90 3.19 7.29
C PHE A 117 -3.78 4.24 7.15
N VAL A 118 -4.13 5.53 7.03
CA VAL A 118 -3.17 6.64 6.99
C VAL A 118 -2.34 6.66 8.27
N ARG A 119 -2.97 6.47 9.44
CA ARG A 119 -2.27 6.41 10.72
C ARG A 119 -1.28 5.24 10.76
N ALA A 120 -1.71 4.03 10.38
CA ALA A 120 -0.84 2.86 10.31
C ALA A 120 0.39 3.12 9.43
N CYS A 121 0.17 3.58 8.18
CA CYS A 121 1.23 3.89 7.24
C CYS A 121 2.19 4.97 7.78
N SER A 122 1.67 6.03 8.40
CA SER A 122 2.50 7.10 8.96
C SER A 122 3.45 6.63 10.07
N LEU A 123 3.01 5.68 10.89
CA LEU A 123 3.80 5.09 11.96
C LEU A 123 4.87 4.14 11.40
N LEU A 124 4.49 3.35 10.41
CA LEU A 124 5.32 2.32 9.79
C LEU A 124 6.42 2.90 8.88
N VAL A 125 6.13 4.01 8.20
CA VAL A 125 7.09 4.75 7.34
C VAL A 125 8.00 5.66 8.18
N CYS A 126 7.98 5.61 9.50
CA CYS A 126 8.98 6.33 10.31
C CYS A 126 10.34 5.62 10.24
N ARG A 127 11.43 6.39 10.07
CA ARG A 127 12.81 5.86 10.14
C ARG A 127 13.16 5.26 11.51
N ILE A 128 12.60 5.86 12.57
CA ILE A 128 12.76 5.40 13.95
C ILE A 128 11.40 4.92 14.45
N ILE A 129 11.31 3.61 14.69
CA ILE A 129 10.12 2.95 15.18
C ILE A 129 10.42 2.27 16.51
N ASN A 130 9.48 2.36 17.44
CA ASN A 130 9.54 1.68 18.74
C ASN A 130 8.35 0.72 18.86
N THR A 131 8.37 -0.14 19.87
CA THR A 131 7.34 -1.17 20.09
C THR A 131 5.93 -0.59 20.19
N ASN A 132 5.77 0.59 20.80
CA ASN A 132 4.45 1.22 20.92
C ASN A 132 3.90 1.64 19.55
N LYS A 133 4.74 2.25 18.69
CA LYS A 133 4.35 2.59 17.32
C LYS A 133 4.03 1.34 16.49
N ILE A 134 4.80 0.25 16.65
CA ILE A 134 4.54 -1.03 15.98
C ILE A 134 3.18 -1.59 16.41
N ASN A 135 2.91 -1.61 17.71
CA ASN A 135 1.64 -2.12 18.25
C ASN A 135 0.46 -1.26 17.82
N GLU A 136 0.61 0.07 17.83
CA GLU A 136 -0.43 0.96 17.33
C GLU A 136 -0.69 0.70 15.83
N ALA A 137 0.36 0.63 15.00
CA ALA A 137 0.20 0.33 13.59
C ALA A 137 -0.51 -1.00 13.34
N HIS A 138 -0.14 -2.06 14.08
CA HIS A 138 -0.82 -3.36 14.01
C HIS A 138 -2.31 -3.23 14.33
N ASN A 139 -2.66 -2.58 15.45
CA ASN A 139 -4.05 -2.41 15.86
C ASN A 139 -4.87 -1.61 14.82
N ARG A 140 -4.24 -0.59 14.20
CA ARG A 140 -4.87 0.17 13.12
C ARG A 140 -5.11 -0.70 11.88
N LEU A 141 -4.15 -1.54 11.49
CA LEU A 141 -4.30 -2.49 10.37
C LEU A 141 -5.36 -3.57 10.66
N LEU A 142 -5.44 -4.05 11.90
CA LEU A 142 -6.50 -4.95 12.31
C LEU A 142 -7.87 -4.27 12.22
N LYS A 143 -7.97 -3.03 12.70
CA LYS A 143 -9.22 -2.27 12.68
C LYS A 143 -9.73 -2.01 11.27
N ILE A 144 -8.85 -1.74 10.29
CA ILE A 144 -9.32 -1.61 8.90
C ILE A 144 -9.89 -2.93 8.37
N GLY A 145 -9.28 -4.08 8.71
CA GLY A 145 -9.79 -5.39 8.31
C GLY A 145 -11.19 -5.62 8.86
N GLN A 146 -11.39 -5.34 10.15
CA GLN A 146 -12.70 -5.45 10.81
C GLN A 146 -13.75 -4.53 10.19
N LEU A 147 -13.40 -3.26 9.91
CA LEU A 147 -14.33 -2.31 9.29
C LEU A 147 -14.71 -2.72 7.86
N ILE A 148 -13.75 -3.27 7.10
CA ILE A 148 -14.02 -3.77 5.75
C ILE A 148 -14.93 -4.99 5.81
N GLU A 149 -14.65 -5.94 6.70
CA GLU A 149 -15.49 -7.13 6.90
C GLU A 149 -16.92 -6.73 7.30
N GLU A 150 -17.06 -5.82 8.25
CA GLU A 150 -18.35 -5.36 8.78
C GLU A 150 -19.19 -4.63 7.73
N HIS A 151 -18.60 -3.74 6.93
CA HIS A 151 -19.35 -2.85 6.05
C HIS A 151 -19.40 -3.29 4.59
N TYR A 152 -18.47 -4.13 4.17
CA TYR A 152 -18.35 -4.60 2.79
C TYR A 152 -18.44 -6.13 2.65
N GLY A 153 -18.37 -6.87 3.76
CA GLY A 153 -18.46 -8.32 3.80
C GLY A 153 -17.10 -9.02 3.73
N GLU A 154 -17.06 -10.23 4.28
CA GLU A 154 -15.86 -11.08 4.38
C GLU A 154 -15.19 -11.35 3.03
N ASN A 155 -15.96 -11.40 1.93
CA ASN A 155 -15.46 -11.67 0.59
C ASN A 155 -14.49 -10.59 0.07
N LEU A 156 -14.50 -9.40 0.68
CA LEU A 156 -13.58 -8.32 0.34
C LEU A 156 -12.31 -8.31 1.21
N ILE A 157 -12.16 -9.23 2.16
CA ILE A 157 -10.89 -9.40 2.88
C ILE A 157 -9.86 -10.05 1.96
N THR A 158 -8.91 -9.23 1.52
CA THR A 158 -7.85 -9.69 0.60
C THR A 158 -6.69 -10.35 1.35
N PRO A 159 -5.91 -11.21 0.67
CA PRO A 159 -4.65 -11.71 1.22
C PRO A 159 -3.71 -10.60 1.67
N ASN A 160 -3.71 -9.44 1.00
CA ASN A 160 -2.88 -8.31 1.40
C ASN A 160 -3.27 -7.73 2.76
N ILE A 161 -4.58 -7.67 3.09
CA ILE A 161 -5.05 -7.24 4.42
C ILE A 161 -4.54 -8.22 5.48
N HIS A 162 -4.68 -9.52 5.24
CA HIS A 162 -4.15 -10.54 6.16
C HIS A 162 -2.63 -10.41 6.35
N LEU A 163 -1.87 -10.34 5.25
CA LEU A 163 -0.41 -10.22 5.27
C LEU A 163 0.05 -8.94 5.99
N SER A 164 -0.72 -7.87 5.92
CA SER A 164 -0.38 -6.62 6.61
C SER A 164 -0.32 -6.78 8.14
N LEU A 165 -1.07 -7.74 8.72
CA LEU A 165 -1.06 -8.00 10.15
C LEU A 165 0.29 -8.56 10.64
N HIS A 166 1.06 -9.19 9.74
CA HIS A 166 2.40 -9.74 10.01
C HIS A 166 3.52 -8.70 9.85
N ILE A 167 3.24 -7.50 9.32
CA ILE A 167 4.25 -6.43 9.19
C ILE A 167 4.81 -6.02 10.56
N ALA A 168 3.98 -6.06 11.60
CA ALA A 168 4.43 -5.74 12.95
C ALA A 168 5.49 -6.72 13.47
N GLU A 169 5.33 -8.01 13.15
CA GLU A 169 6.32 -9.04 13.48
C GLU A 169 7.59 -8.86 12.64
N CYS A 170 7.44 -8.59 11.34
CA CYS A 170 8.57 -8.25 10.47
C CYS A 170 9.38 -7.06 11.03
N CYS A 171 8.70 -6.03 11.54
CA CYS A 171 9.37 -4.88 12.14
C CYS A 171 10.14 -5.22 13.43
N ARG A 172 9.65 -6.18 14.22
CA ARG A 172 10.32 -6.63 15.45
C ARG A 172 11.53 -7.50 15.14
N ASP A 173 11.45 -8.31 14.08
CA ASP A 173 12.50 -9.26 13.72
C ASP A 173 13.60 -8.61 12.87
N TYR A 174 13.24 -7.69 11.96
CA TYR A 174 14.16 -7.12 10.96
C TYR A 174 14.39 -5.60 11.12
N GLY A 175 13.78 -4.97 12.12
CA GLY A 175 13.90 -3.54 12.38
C GLY A 175 12.90 -2.69 11.58
N PRO A 176 13.11 -1.37 11.42
CA PRO A 176 12.19 -0.51 10.69
C PRO A 176 11.97 -0.99 9.24
N ILE A 177 10.81 -0.69 8.67
CA ILE A 177 10.46 -1.04 7.27
C ILE A 177 11.55 -0.66 6.26
N TYR A 178 12.22 0.48 6.46
CA TYR A 178 13.33 0.93 5.62
C TYR A 178 14.46 -0.10 5.47
N SER A 179 14.64 -0.99 6.43
CA SER A 179 15.68 -2.02 6.41
C SER A 179 15.39 -3.15 5.44
N PHE A 180 14.13 -3.38 5.07
CA PHE A 180 13.72 -4.55 4.28
C PHE A 180 12.71 -4.25 3.16
N TRP A 181 12.36 -2.98 2.95
CA TRP A 181 11.43 -2.57 1.90
C TRP A 181 12.03 -2.67 0.49
N CYS A 182 11.21 -2.93 -0.53
CA CYS A 182 11.70 -3.26 -1.87
C CYS A 182 12.03 -2.07 -2.80
N TYR A 183 11.92 -0.81 -2.38
CA TYR A 183 12.21 0.35 -3.25
C TYR A 183 13.62 0.33 -3.87
N SER A 184 14.63 -0.05 -3.09
CA SER A 184 16.01 -0.14 -3.59
C SER A 184 16.15 -1.24 -4.65
N PHE A 185 15.45 -2.36 -4.48
CA PHE A 185 15.42 -3.46 -5.46
C PHE A 185 14.68 -3.04 -6.74
N GLU A 186 13.54 -2.35 -6.63
CA GLU A 186 12.81 -1.79 -7.78
C GLU A 186 13.67 -0.83 -8.59
N GLN A 187 14.42 0.06 -7.92
CA GLN A 187 15.33 0.99 -8.59
C GLN A 187 16.44 0.24 -9.33
N MET A 188 17.07 -0.75 -8.70
CA MET A 188 18.08 -1.59 -9.34
C MET A 188 17.51 -2.38 -10.52
N ASN A 189 16.30 -2.95 -10.39
CA ASN A 189 15.62 -3.63 -11.48
C ASN A 189 15.35 -2.67 -12.65
N GLY A 190 14.98 -1.41 -12.37
CA GLY A 190 14.83 -0.38 -13.40
C GLY A 190 16.14 -0.01 -14.10
N ILE A 191 17.27 -0.04 -13.39
CA ILE A 191 18.60 0.14 -13.99
C ILE A 191 18.94 -1.09 -14.86
N LEU A 192 18.78 -2.30 -14.34
CA LEU A 192 19.07 -3.55 -15.06
C LEU A 192 18.17 -3.75 -16.29
N GLY A 193 16.91 -3.37 -16.21
CA GLY A 193 15.97 -3.41 -17.34
C GLY A 193 16.36 -2.48 -18.49
N LYS A 194 17.15 -1.42 -18.23
CA LYS A 194 17.72 -0.57 -19.28
C LYS A 194 18.89 -1.23 -20.01
N TYR A 195 19.45 -2.32 -19.47
CA TYR A 195 20.63 -2.98 -20.03
C TYR A 195 20.35 -4.15 -20.97
N PHE A 196 19.10 -4.45 -21.34
CA PHE A 196 18.82 -5.45 -22.37
C PHE A 196 17.67 -5.05 -23.31
N ASN A 197 18.08 -4.49 -24.45
CA ASN A 197 17.52 -4.73 -25.79
C ASN A 197 18.67 -4.55 -26.79
N ASN A 198 19.67 -5.41 -26.72
CA ASN A 198 20.59 -5.57 -27.85
C ASN A 198 19.97 -6.61 -28.78
N GLU A 199 19.35 -6.13 -29.85
CA GLU A 199 19.18 -6.87 -31.09
C GLU A 199 20.57 -7.33 -31.58
N CYS A 200 21.02 -8.48 -31.11
CA CYS A 200 22.14 -9.21 -31.70
C CYS A 200 22.00 -10.64 -31.24
N LEU A 201 21.31 -11.46 -32.04
CA LEU A 201 21.69 -12.83 -32.39
C LEU A 201 20.70 -13.29 -33.49
N GLY A 202 20.96 -12.84 -34.70
CA GLY A 202 20.60 -13.61 -35.88
C GLY A 202 21.66 -14.69 -36.05
N PHE A 203 21.25 -15.94 -35.85
CA PHE A 203 21.60 -17.13 -36.64
C PHE A 203 20.51 -18.18 -36.39
#